data_AF-A0A6P7GY69-F1
#
_entry.id   AF-A0A6P7GY69-F1
#
_cell.length_a   1.000
_cell.length_b   1.000
_cell.length_c   1.000
_cell.angle_alpha   90.00
_cell.angle_beta   90.00
_cell.angle_gamma   90.00
#
_symmetry.space_group_name_H-M   'P 1'
#
loop_
_entity.id
_entity.type
_entity.pdbx_description
1 polymer ?
#
loop_
_entity_poly.entity_id
_entity_poly.type
_entity_poly.pdbx_seq_one_letter_code
_entity_poly.pdbx_strand_id
1 'polypeptide(L)'
;MHINKVVLLIATSISFCLGGNFTETNAVSWLEQYGYITTSETANTDITDTLEQFQERYNLPVDGKLNKETMELMQKPRCTQGDNAYAVKSAWKKFDIKWYFPQEI
;
A
#
# COMPACT_ATOMS: atom_id res chain seq x y z
N MET A 1 30.84 8.79 -41.79
CA MET A 1 29.72 7.87 -41.50
C MET A 1 29.48 7.91 -40.00
N HIS A 2 28.72 8.90 -39.53
CA HIS A 2 28.46 9.10 -38.10
C HIS A 2 27.37 8.13 -37.67
N ILE A 3 27.74 7.11 -36.92
CA ILE A 3 26.79 6.21 -36.26
C ILE A 3 26.05 7.04 -35.21
N ASN A 4 24.76 7.29 -35.45
CA ASN A 4 23.87 8.02 -34.57
C ASN A 4 23.84 7.36 -33.18
N LYS A 5 24.25 8.10 -32.14
CA LYS A 5 24.23 7.69 -30.72
C LYS A 5 22.81 7.49 -30.13
N VAL A 6 21.78 7.40 -30.97
CA VAL A 6 20.37 7.29 -30.55
C VAL A 6 19.97 5.82 -30.30
N VAL A 7 20.80 4.86 -30.69
CA VAL A 7 20.47 3.41 -30.61
C VAL A 7 20.79 2.78 -29.24
N LEU A 8 21.35 3.51 -28.27
CA LEU A 8 21.81 2.92 -26.99
C LEU A 8 21.06 3.41 -25.74
N LEU A 9 19.75 3.68 -25.81
CA LEU A 9 18.96 4.08 -24.63
C LEU A 9 17.59 3.39 -24.51
N ILE A 10 17.39 2.26 -25.20
CA ILE A 10 16.13 1.49 -25.15
C ILE A 10 16.39 0.03 -24.75
N ALA A 11 17.05 -0.22 -23.62
CA ALA A 11 17.14 -1.58 -23.05
C ALA A 11 17.49 -1.66 -21.55
N THR A 12 17.20 -0.63 -20.75
CA THR A 12 17.27 -0.75 -19.28
C THR A 12 15.99 -0.29 -18.60
N SER A 13 14.83 -0.52 -19.22
CA SER A 13 13.60 -0.77 -18.46
C SER A 13 13.62 -2.22 -17.96
N ILE A 14 14.68 -2.61 -17.25
CA ILE A 14 14.55 -3.71 -16.30
C ILE A 14 13.74 -3.06 -15.18
N SER A 15 12.43 -3.12 -15.32
CA SER A 15 11.54 -3.04 -14.19
C SER A 15 11.96 -4.22 -13.32
N PHE A 16 12.93 -3.95 -12.45
CA PHE A 16 13.33 -4.85 -11.40
C PHE A 16 12.14 -4.82 -10.46
N CYS A 17 11.14 -5.63 -10.80
CA CYS A 17 10.19 -6.15 -9.85
C CYS A 17 11.05 -6.97 -8.90
N LEU A 18 11.69 -6.26 -7.96
CA LEU A 18 12.24 -6.84 -6.77
C LEU A 18 11.06 -7.48 -6.07
N GLY A 19 10.84 -8.76 -6.37
CA GLY A 19 10.21 -9.67 -5.44
C GLY A 19 11.13 -9.76 -4.23
N GLY A 20 11.20 -8.68 -3.45
CA GLY A 20 11.65 -8.75 -2.08
C GLY A 20 10.71 -9.72 -1.39
N ASN A 21 11.28 -10.64 -0.60
CA ASN A 21 10.46 -11.51 0.22
C ASN A 21 9.67 -10.61 1.17
N PHE A 22 8.36 -10.51 0.97
CA PHE A 22 7.48 -9.84 1.91
C PHE A 22 7.29 -10.78 3.09
N THR A 23 7.90 -10.40 4.20
CA THR A 23 7.94 -11.21 5.42
C THR A 23 6.83 -10.79 6.36
N GLU A 24 6.62 -11.58 7.41
CA GLU A 24 5.69 -11.26 8.49
C GLU A 24 6.02 -9.92 9.16
N THR A 25 7.29 -9.57 9.33
CA THR A 25 7.70 -8.25 9.85
C THR A 25 7.23 -7.12 8.93
N ASN A 26 7.27 -7.31 7.61
CA ASN A 26 6.73 -6.32 6.67
C ASN A 26 5.20 -6.22 6.77
N ALA A 27 4.51 -7.35 6.99
CA ALA A 27 3.07 -7.37 7.19
C ALA A 27 2.66 -6.62 8.47
N VAL A 28 3.36 -6.85 9.58
CA VAL A 28 3.12 -6.14 10.85
C VAL A 28 3.29 -4.63 10.67
N SER A 29 4.43 -4.18 10.11
CA SER A 29 4.65 -2.74 9.86
C SER A 29 3.60 -2.14 8.93
N TRP A 30 3.12 -2.90 7.95
CA TRP A 30 2.05 -2.48 7.06
C TRP A 30 0.72 -2.35 7.81
N LEU A 31 0.33 -3.36 8.58
CA LEU A 31 -0.91 -3.37 9.35
C LEU A 31 -0.93 -2.20 10.34
N GLU A 32 0.21 -1.86 10.95
CA GLU A 32 0.38 -0.69 11.80
C GLU A 32 0.17 0.61 11.00
N GLN A 33 0.85 0.76 9.85
CA GLN A 33 0.74 1.94 8.99
C GLN A 33 -0.71 2.25 8.58
N TYR A 34 -1.50 1.22 8.28
CA TYR A 34 -2.90 1.37 7.85
C TYR A 34 -3.92 1.30 9.00
N GLY A 35 -3.45 1.23 10.24
CA GLY A 35 -4.27 1.36 11.44
C GLY A 35 -5.05 0.09 11.82
N TYR A 36 -4.57 -1.08 11.43
CA TYR A 36 -5.12 -2.37 11.84
C TYR A 36 -4.64 -2.84 13.21
N ILE A 37 -3.42 -2.45 13.60
CA ILE A 37 -2.82 -2.75 14.91
C ILE A 37 -2.24 -1.47 15.53
N THR A 38 -2.03 -1.46 16.84
CA THR A 38 -1.45 -0.32 17.58
C THR A 38 -0.04 -0.63 18.08
N THR A 39 0.78 0.41 18.31
CA THR A 39 2.22 0.31 18.66
C THR A 39 2.52 -0.59 19.87
N SER A 40 1.58 -0.80 20.80
CA SER A 40 1.74 -1.72 21.94
C SER A 40 1.74 -3.20 21.56
N GLU A 41 1.31 -3.53 20.35
CA GLU A 41 1.10 -4.87 19.82
C GLU A 41 2.21 -5.28 18.83
N THR A 42 3.46 -4.83 19.00
CA THR A 42 4.47 -5.00 17.93
C THR A 42 5.57 -6.04 18.25
N ALA A 43 5.69 -6.52 19.49
CA ALA A 43 6.83 -7.35 19.87
C ALA A 43 6.61 -8.88 19.74
N ASN A 44 5.37 -9.39 19.80
CA ASN A 44 5.04 -10.84 19.74
C ASN A 44 3.56 -11.07 19.39
N THR A 45 3.00 -10.26 18.51
CA THR A 45 1.55 -10.27 18.29
C THR A 45 1.21 -11.29 17.23
N ASP A 46 0.38 -12.24 17.63
CA ASP A 46 -0.36 -13.07 16.70
C ASP A 46 -1.26 -12.16 15.84
N ILE A 47 -0.91 -12.01 14.57
CA ILE A 47 -1.67 -11.19 13.61
C ILE A 47 -2.75 -12.00 12.87
N THR A 48 -3.00 -13.26 13.22
CA THR A 48 -3.98 -14.11 12.52
C THR A 48 -5.36 -13.48 12.50
N ASP A 49 -5.91 -13.06 13.63
CA ASP A 49 -7.23 -12.41 13.70
C ASP A 49 -7.29 -11.10 12.89
N THR A 50 -6.18 -10.39 12.82
CA THR A 50 -6.07 -9.15 12.03
C THR A 50 -6.03 -9.45 10.53
N LEU A 51 -5.30 -10.50 10.13
CA LEU A 51 -5.25 -10.96 8.75
C LEU A 51 -6.61 -11.48 8.29
N GLU A 52 -7.34 -12.21 9.14
CA GLU A 52 -8.71 -12.65 8.84
C GLU A 52 -9.61 -11.45 8.55
N GLN A 53 -9.61 -10.43 9.42
CA GLN A 53 -10.38 -9.20 9.21
C GLN A 53 -10.00 -8.46 7.91
N PHE A 54 -8.70 -8.39 7.61
CA PHE A 54 -8.21 -7.81 6.36
C PHE A 54 -8.71 -8.62 5.14
N GLN A 55 -8.60 -9.94 5.19
CA GLN A 55 -9.02 -10.84 4.12
C GLN A 55 -10.54 -10.71 3.88
N GLU A 56 -11.34 -10.71 4.94
CA GLU A 56 -12.79 -10.49 4.87
C GLU A 56 -13.13 -9.15 4.21
N ARG A 57 -12.49 -8.06 4.65
CA ARG A 57 -12.72 -6.70 4.12
C ARG A 57 -12.48 -6.61 2.62
N TYR A 58 -11.43 -7.26 2.14
CA TYR A 58 -11.03 -7.20 0.73
C TYR A 58 -11.52 -8.38 -0.10
N ASN A 59 -12.39 -9.23 0.45
CA ASN A 59 -12.93 -10.42 -0.19
C ASN A 59 -11.84 -11.39 -0.70
N LEU A 60 -10.80 -11.59 0.10
CA LEU A 60 -9.80 -12.63 -0.10
C LEU A 60 -10.24 -13.94 0.57
N PRO A 61 -9.64 -15.09 0.21
CA PRO A 61 -9.79 -16.31 1.00
C PRO A 61 -9.37 -16.06 2.45
N VAL A 62 -10.29 -16.33 3.39
CA VAL A 62 -10.07 -16.13 4.83
C VAL A 62 -9.40 -17.37 5.39
N ASP A 63 -8.10 -17.27 5.65
CA ASP A 63 -7.28 -18.33 6.24
C ASP A 63 -6.37 -17.85 7.37
N GLY A 64 -6.40 -16.54 7.67
CA GLY A 64 -5.61 -15.91 8.73
C GLY A 64 -4.10 -15.96 8.49
N LYS A 65 -3.68 -16.27 7.26
CA LYS A 65 -2.28 -16.42 6.88
C LYS A 65 -1.86 -15.34 5.91
N LEU A 66 -0.58 -15.02 5.95
CA LEU A 66 0.06 -14.15 4.97
C LEU A 66 0.29 -14.91 3.65
N ASN A 67 -0.81 -15.34 3.01
CA ASN A 67 -0.78 -16.08 1.76
C ASN A 67 -0.43 -15.15 0.58
N LYS A 68 -0.17 -15.75 -0.59
CA LYS A 68 0.27 -15.03 -1.78
C LYS A 68 -0.69 -13.91 -2.19
N GLU A 69 -1.99 -14.17 -2.19
CA GLU A 69 -3.01 -13.19 -2.60
C GLU A 69 -3.08 -12.01 -1.62
N THR A 70 -2.96 -12.29 -0.32
CA THR A 70 -2.87 -11.28 0.75
C THR A 70 -1.64 -10.40 0.56
N MET A 71 -0.47 -11.01 0.36
CA MET A 71 0.79 -10.27 0.12
C MET A 71 0.73 -9.40 -1.14
N GLU A 72 0.21 -9.95 -2.23
CA GLU A 72 0.05 -9.23 -3.50
C GLU A 72 -0.87 -8.03 -3.33
N LEU A 73 -1.96 -8.16 -2.56
CA LEU A 73 -2.86 -7.05 -2.31
C LEU A 73 -2.23 -5.98 -1.40
N MET A 74 -1.54 -6.37 -0.33
CA MET A 74 -0.87 -5.43 0.57
C MET A 74 0.21 -4.60 -0.16
N GLN A 75 0.89 -5.18 -1.16
CA GLN A 75 1.95 -4.53 -1.93
C GLN A 75 1.45 -3.67 -3.10
N LYS A 76 0.16 -3.69 -3.43
CA LYS A 76 -0.38 -2.82 -4.48
C LYS A 76 -0.28 -1.35 -4.06
N PRO A 77 0.10 -0.44 -4.98
CA PRO A 77 0.10 1.00 -4.70
C PRO A 77 -1.28 1.47 -4.22
N ARG A 78 -1.30 2.27 -3.16
CA ARG A 78 -2.53 2.76 -2.51
C ARG A 78 -2.33 4.13 -1.86
N CYS A 79 -3.43 4.74 -1.41
CA CYS A 79 -3.38 5.97 -0.61
C CYS A 79 -2.68 5.70 0.73
N THR A 80 -2.00 6.70 1.32
CA THR A 80 -1.35 6.60 2.63
C THR A 80 -2.31 6.68 3.81
N GLN A 81 -3.60 6.95 3.57
CA GLN A 81 -4.62 6.99 4.61
C GLN A 81 -4.99 5.57 5.06
N GLY A 82 -4.97 5.33 6.37
CA GLY A 82 -5.37 4.05 6.97
C GLY A 82 -6.85 3.72 6.74
N ASP A 83 -7.16 2.42 6.64
CA ASP A 83 -8.51 1.92 6.33
C ASP A 83 -9.48 2.08 7.51
N ASN A 84 -8.95 2.21 8.71
CA ASN A 84 -9.75 2.42 9.92
C ASN A 84 -9.84 3.92 10.29
N ALA A 85 -9.34 4.81 9.43
CA ALA A 85 -9.25 6.25 9.71
C ALA A 85 -10.43 7.09 9.15
N TYR A 86 -11.55 6.46 8.81
CA TYR A 86 -12.71 7.17 8.23
C TYR A 86 -13.60 7.78 9.32
N ALA A 87 -13.15 8.87 9.92
CA ALA A 87 -14.07 9.81 10.57
C ALA A 87 -14.42 10.91 9.57
N VAL A 88 -15.64 10.88 9.00
CA VAL A 88 -16.17 12.03 8.25
C VAL A 88 -16.43 13.15 9.26
N LYS A 89 -15.41 13.96 9.55
CA LYS A 89 -15.47 15.00 10.59
C LYS A 89 -16.48 16.09 10.24
N SER A 90 -16.68 16.36 8.95
CA SER A 90 -17.68 17.30 8.44
C SER A 90 -17.82 17.21 6.92
N ALA A 91 -19.01 17.52 6.42
CA ALA A 91 -19.25 17.74 5.00
C ALA A 91 -19.02 19.22 4.64
N TRP A 92 -18.59 19.48 3.40
CA TRP A 92 -18.51 20.84 2.88
C TRP A 92 -19.89 21.49 2.86
N LYS A 93 -20.03 22.68 3.46
CA LYS A 93 -21.30 23.44 3.47
C LYS A 93 -21.57 24.19 2.16
N LYS A 94 -20.57 24.28 1.28
CA LYS A 94 -20.64 24.96 -0.03
C LYS A 94 -20.47 23.92 -1.13
N PHE A 95 -21.20 24.11 -2.23
CA PHE A 95 -21.17 23.21 -3.38
C PHE A 95 -20.21 23.66 -4.49
N ASP A 96 -19.92 24.95 -4.59
CA ASP A 96 -18.90 25.50 -5.50
C ASP A 96 -17.51 25.41 -4.85
N ILE A 97 -16.80 24.31 -5.12
CA ILE A 97 -15.48 24.03 -4.59
C ILE A 97 -14.43 24.56 -5.56
N LYS A 98 -13.49 25.37 -5.06
CA LYS A 98 -12.36 25.91 -5.83
C LYS A 98 -11.07 25.25 -5.38
N TRP A 99 -10.17 24.98 -6.33
CA TRP A 99 -8.87 24.36 -6.08
C TRP A 99 -7.74 25.16 -6.70
N TYR A 100 -6.56 25.11 -6.09
CA TYR A 100 -5.36 25.79 -6.57
C TYR A 100 -4.23 24.77 -6.74
N PHE A 101 -3.69 24.67 -7.95
CA PHE A 101 -2.53 23.84 -8.26
C PHE A 101 -1.27 24.72 -8.20
N PRO A 102 -0.46 24.63 -7.13
CA PRO A 102 0.80 25.36 -7.08
C PRO A 102 1.66 24.97 -8.28
N GLN A 103 2.24 25.96 -8.95
CA GLN A 103 3.21 25.72 -10.01
C GLN A 103 4.56 25.43 -9.34
N GLU A 104 5.22 24.35 -9.74
CA GLU A 104 6.59 24.05 -9.29
C GLU A 104 7.54 25.13 -9.85
N ILE A 105 8.39 25.69 -8.99
CA ILE A 105 9.39 26.72 -9.34
C ILE A 105 10.71 26.05 -9.67
#